data_AF-A0A3B9TNI0-F1
#
_entry.id   AF-A0A3B9TNI0-F1
#
_cell.length_a   1.000
_cell.length_b   1.000
_cell.length_c   1.000
_cell.angle_alpha   90.00
_cell.angle_beta   90.00
_cell.angle_gamma   90.00
#
_symmetry.space_group_name_H-M   'P 1'
#
loop_
_entity.id
_entity.type
_entity.pdbx_description
1 polymer ?
#
loop_
_entity_poly.entity_id
_entity_poly.type
_entity_poly.pdbx_seq_one_letter_code
_entity_poly.pdbx_strand_id
1 'polypeptide(L)'
;MARHLSERLDEDAKVIIVGYQPAFIEAASEMFGPERVRVVDMDKENIGRTVYGITIADGETDFETMVKDVSFGVVTGSSFVNATYSEVERSFQKKFNVPFFVFGTSGAAPAVFRGVGRWCPESK
;
A
#
# COMPACT_ATOMS: atom_id res chain seq x y z
N MET A 1 4.72 11.14 -3.63
CA MET A 1 4.66 9.67 -3.74
C MET A 1 4.02 9.30 -5.06
N ALA A 2 2.72 9.56 -5.19
CA ALA A 2 1.91 9.43 -6.39
C ALA A 2 2.71 9.81 -7.65
N ARG A 3 3.08 11.09 -7.83
CA ARG A 3 3.84 11.54 -9.02
C ARG A 3 5.10 10.72 -9.35
N HIS A 4 5.81 10.27 -8.34
CA HIS A 4 7.02 9.47 -8.52
C HIS A 4 6.72 8.02 -8.94
N LEU A 5 5.55 7.51 -8.57
CA LEU A 5 5.03 6.22 -9.02
C LEU A 5 4.51 6.32 -10.46
N SER A 6 3.80 7.39 -10.83
CA SER A 6 3.29 7.55 -12.22
C SER A 6 4.39 7.65 -13.27
N GLU A 7 5.57 8.16 -12.90
CA GLU A 7 6.74 8.23 -13.79
C GLU A 7 7.41 6.87 -14.02
N ARG A 8 7.06 5.84 -13.23
CA ARG A 8 7.73 4.53 -13.21
C ARG A 8 6.82 3.34 -13.49
N LEU A 9 5.51 3.54 -13.44
CA LEU A 9 4.52 2.50 -13.64
C LEU A 9 3.90 2.64 -15.03
N ASP A 10 3.52 1.50 -15.60
CA ASP A 10 2.81 1.44 -16.88
C ASP A 10 1.45 2.16 -16.81
N GLU A 11 0.93 2.55 -17.97
CA GLU A 11 -0.28 3.38 -18.07
C GLU A 11 -1.53 2.72 -17.47
N ASP A 12 -1.59 1.38 -17.48
CA ASP A 12 -2.67 0.56 -16.93
C ASP A 12 -2.35 -0.05 -15.55
N ALA A 13 -1.21 0.30 -14.96
CA ALA A 13 -0.77 -0.25 -13.69
C ALA A 13 -1.77 0.06 -12.56
N LYS A 14 -2.02 -0.95 -11.74
CA LYS A 14 -2.84 -0.86 -10.53
C LYS A 14 -1.94 -0.80 -9.30
N VAL A 15 -2.36 -0.03 -8.30
CA VAL A 15 -1.63 0.15 -7.05
C VAL A 15 -2.47 -0.29 -5.86
N ILE A 16 -1.84 -0.88 -4.86
CA ILE A 16 -2.49 -1.20 -3.57
C ILE A 16 -1.90 -0.35 -2.45
N ILE A 17 -2.78 0.16 -1.59
CA ILE A 17 -2.43 0.81 -0.34
C ILE A 17 -2.86 -0.13 0.79
N VAL A 18 -1.91 -0.55 1.62
CA VAL A 18 -2.13 -1.38 2.81
C VAL A 18 -2.08 -0.49 4.04
N GLY A 19 -3.23 -0.31 4.68
CA GLY A 19 -3.43 0.61 5.78
C GLY A 19 -4.10 1.92 5.33
N TYR A 20 -5.11 2.36 6.07
CA TYR A 20 -5.89 3.55 5.80
C TYR A 20 -5.06 4.83 6.05
N GLN A 21 -4.80 5.56 4.97
CA GLN A 21 -4.16 6.88 5.01
C GLN A 21 -4.86 7.81 4.00
N PRO A 22 -5.80 8.67 4.43
CA PRO A 22 -6.63 9.49 3.54
C PRO A 22 -5.85 10.26 2.48
N ALA A 23 -4.77 10.94 2.87
CA ALA A 23 -3.96 11.75 1.96
C ALA A 23 -3.27 10.93 0.87
N PHE A 24 -2.95 9.66 1.13
CA PHE A 24 -2.36 8.78 0.12
C PHE A 24 -3.42 8.19 -0.81
N ILE A 25 -4.58 7.87 -0.27
CA ILE A 25 -5.71 7.37 -1.05
C ILE A 25 -6.20 8.47 -2.01
N GLU A 26 -6.35 9.71 -1.52
CA GLU A 26 -6.72 10.87 -2.34
C GLU A 26 -5.71 11.09 -3.48
N ALA A 27 -4.43 11.25 -3.15
CA ALA A 27 -3.39 11.50 -4.15
C ALA A 27 -3.23 10.36 -5.16
N ALA A 28 -3.45 9.10 -4.75
CA ALA A 28 -3.44 7.96 -5.66
C ALA A 28 -4.69 7.95 -6.54
N SER A 29 -5.86 8.24 -5.99
CA SER A 29 -7.14 8.28 -6.73
C SER A 29 -7.13 9.39 -7.78
N GLU A 30 -6.67 10.60 -7.43
CA GLU A 30 -6.59 11.72 -8.38
C GLU A 30 -5.65 11.46 -9.54
N MET A 31 -4.57 10.71 -9.31
CA MET A 31 -3.51 10.53 -10.29
C MET A 31 -3.67 9.27 -11.13
N PHE A 32 -4.12 8.17 -10.52
CA PHE A 32 -4.33 6.90 -11.21
C PHE A 32 -5.79 6.65 -11.59
N GLY A 33 -6.74 7.35 -10.98
CA GLY A 33 -8.16 6.99 -11.07
C GLY A 33 -8.55 5.94 -10.03
N PRO A 34 -9.74 6.04 -9.43
CA PRO A 34 -10.19 5.16 -8.35
C PRO A 34 -10.25 3.68 -8.77
N GLU A 35 -10.49 3.39 -10.04
CA GLU A 35 -10.58 2.03 -10.59
C GLU A 35 -9.24 1.28 -10.60
N ARG A 36 -8.11 2.00 -10.55
CA ARG A 36 -6.76 1.44 -10.49
C ARG A 36 -6.13 1.45 -9.10
N VAL A 37 -6.84 1.98 -8.12
CA VAL A 37 -6.39 1.97 -6.73
C VAL A 37 -7.13 0.89 -5.94
N ARG A 38 -6.40 0.13 -5.14
CA ARG A 38 -6.92 -0.82 -4.17
C ARG A 38 -6.52 -0.35 -2.79
N VAL A 39 -7.41 -0.49 -1.81
CA VAL A 39 -7.12 -0.15 -0.42
C VAL A 39 -7.60 -1.29 0.45
N VAL A 40 -6.73 -1.77 1.33
CA VAL A 40 -7.08 -2.73 2.38
C VAL A 40 -6.74 -2.15 3.74
N ASP A 41 -7.53 -2.50 4.74
CA ASP A 41 -7.28 -2.12 6.14
C ASP A 41 -7.70 -3.25 7.08
N MET A 42 -7.17 -3.26 8.31
CA MET A 42 -7.52 -4.24 9.34
C MET A 42 -8.52 -3.68 10.37
N ASP A 43 -8.77 -2.37 10.34
CA ASP A 43 -9.76 -1.74 11.20
C ASP A 43 -11.17 -1.92 10.61
N LYS A 44 -12.04 -2.56 11.37
CA LYS A 44 -13.44 -2.82 11.00
C LYS A 44 -14.24 -1.54 10.78
N GLU A 45 -13.84 -0.43 11.39
CA GLU A 45 -14.47 0.87 11.14
C GLU A 45 -14.13 1.43 9.75
N ASN A 46 -13.02 1.01 9.15
CA ASN A 46 -12.61 1.43 7.81
C ASN A 46 -13.20 0.53 6.71
N ILE A 47 -13.28 -0.78 6.97
CA ILE A 47 -13.72 -1.77 5.98
C ILE A 47 -15.15 -1.47 5.49
N GLY A 48 -15.34 -1.54 4.17
CA GLY A 48 -16.61 -1.25 3.49
C GLY A 48 -16.89 0.24 3.26
N ARG A 49 -16.12 1.15 3.85
CA ARG A 49 -16.24 2.59 3.54
C ARG A 49 -15.73 2.89 2.15
N THR A 50 -16.42 3.79 1.46
CA THR A 50 -15.96 4.36 0.19
C THR A 50 -15.36 5.73 0.44
N VAL A 51 -14.10 5.91 0.05
CA VAL A 51 -13.37 7.19 0.13
C VAL A 51 -12.75 7.48 -1.22
N TYR A 52 -12.93 8.70 -1.74
CA TYR A 52 -12.37 9.10 -3.04
C TYR A 52 -12.71 8.13 -4.19
N GLY A 53 -13.91 7.53 -4.17
CA GLY A 53 -14.37 6.56 -5.16
C GLY A 53 -13.85 5.12 -4.97
N ILE A 54 -13.09 4.86 -3.90
CA ILE A 54 -12.45 3.56 -3.63
C ILE A 54 -13.07 2.94 -2.38
N THR A 55 -13.54 1.71 -2.48
CA THR A 55 -14.02 0.94 -1.31
C THR A 55 -12.84 0.27 -0.61
N ILE A 56 -12.77 0.46 0.71
CA ILE A 56 -11.76 -0.18 1.56
C ILE A 56 -12.17 -1.63 1.79
N ALA A 57 -11.30 -2.56 1.41
CA ALA A 57 -11.50 -3.99 1.57
C ALA A 57 -10.86 -4.53 2.85
N ASP A 58 -11.21 -5.77 3.20
CA ASP A 58 -10.74 -6.42 4.41
C ASP A 58 -9.31 -6.93 4.21
N GLY A 59 -8.37 -6.42 5.01
CA GLY A 59 -6.96 -6.79 4.94
C GLY A 59 -6.66 -8.23 5.39
N GLU A 60 -7.55 -8.88 6.12
CA GLU A 60 -7.39 -10.29 6.53
C GLU A 60 -7.85 -11.25 5.42
N THR A 61 -8.95 -10.95 4.73
CA THR A 61 -9.54 -11.87 3.73
C THR A 61 -9.21 -11.53 2.28
N ASP A 62 -9.10 -10.24 1.95
CA ASP A 62 -9.05 -9.80 0.56
C ASP A 62 -7.63 -9.48 0.09
N PHE A 63 -6.71 -9.23 1.02
CA PHE A 63 -5.35 -8.75 0.75
C PHE A 63 -4.61 -9.61 -0.29
N GLU A 64 -4.56 -10.93 -0.11
CA GLU A 64 -3.79 -11.79 -1.02
C GLU A 64 -4.36 -11.78 -2.45
N THR A 65 -5.69 -11.79 -2.57
CA THR A 65 -6.39 -11.74 -3.87
C THR A 65 -6.12 -10.40 -4.56
N MET A 66 -6.10 -9.29 -3.81
CA MET A 66 -5.84 -7.97 -4.35
C MET A 66 -4.38 -7.78 -4.77
N VAL A 67 -3.41 -8.30 -4.01
CA VAL A 67 -1.98 -8.19 -4.35
C VAL A 67 -1.65 -8.86 -5.68
N LYS A 68 -2.38 -9.92 -6.05
CA LYS A 68 -2.19 -10.61 -7.34
C LYS A 68 -2.48 -9.72 -8.56
N ASP A 69 -3.35 -8.71 -8.41
CA ASP A 69 -3.86 -7.87 -9.50
C ASP A 69 -3.24 -6.45 -9.48
N VAL A 70 -2.08 -6.27 -8.84
CA VAL A 70 -1.43 -4.95 -8.76
C VAL A 70 0.04 -5.02 -9.15
N SER A 71 0.55 -3.89 -9.64
CA SER A 71 1.93 -3.74 -10.09
C SER A 71 2.82 -3.11 -9.01
N PHE A 72 2.23 -2.48 -8.00
CA PHE A 72 2.97 -1.81 -6.92
C PHE A 72 2.20 -1.72 -5.61
N GLY A 73 2.89 -1.86 -4.48
CA GLY A 73 2.33 -1.72 -3.14
C GLY A 73 2.86 -0.52 -2.34
N VAL A 74 1.99 0.08 -1.54
CA VAL A 74 2.34 1.10 -0.54
C VAL A 74 1.83 0.63 0.81
N VAL A 75 2.73 0.30 1.73
CA VAL A 75 2.42 -0.42 2.97
C VAL A 75 2.70 0.46 4.19
N THR A 76 1.75 0.53 5.12
CA THR A 76 1.95 1.22 6.38
C THR A 76 3.08 0.60 7.22
N GLY A 77 3.92 1.43 7.80
CA GLY A 77 4.99 1.03 8.70
C GLY A 77 4.49 0.45 10.02
N SER A 78 3.21 0.64 10.38
CA SER A 78 2.62 -0.05 11.52
C SER A 78 2.57 -1.58 11.35
N SER A 79 2.67 -2.10 10.12
CA SER A 79 2.81 -3.53 9.84
C SER A 79 4.02 -4.18 10.55
N PHE A 80 5.08 -3.41 10.79
CA PHE A 80 6.23 -3.87 11.58
C PHE A 80 5.94 -3.97 13.08
N VAL A 81 4.99 -3.17 13.57
CA VAL A 81 4.67 -3.06 15.00
C VAL A 81 3.61 -4.09 15.40
N ASN A 82 2.60 -4.31 14.56
CA ASN A 82 1.53 -5.26 14.81
C ASN A 82 1.84 -6.69 14.31
N ALA A 83 3.11 -6.96 13.95
CA ALA A 83 3.61 -8.26 13.51
C ALA A 83 3.03 -8.82 12.20
N THR A 84 2.37 -8.00 11.36
CA THR A 84 1.79 -8.46 10.07
C THR A 84 2.74 -8.29 8.89
N TYR A 85 3.87 -7.59 9.06
CA TYR A 85 4.83 -7.36 7.98
C TYR A 85 5.35 -8.64 7.31
N SER A 86 5.55 -9.73 8.06
CA SER A 86 6.05 -10.99 7.49
C SER A 86 5.09 -11.58 6.45
N GLU A 87 3.78 -11.41 6.65
CA GLU A 87 2.75 -11.85 5.72
C GLU A 87 2.70 -10.95 4.49
N VAL A 88 2.79 -9.64 4.71
CA VAL A 88 2.93 -8.65 3.65
C VAL A 88 4.13 -8.98 2.76
N GLU A 89 5.33 -9.11 3.33
CA GLU A 89 6.56 -9.44 2.61
C GLU A 89 6.43 -10.75 1.84
N ARG A 90 5.83 -11.78 2.45
CA ARG A 90 5.58 -13.06 1.78
C ARG A 90 4.67 -12.91 0.57
N SER A 91 3.58 -12.18 0.68
CA SER A 91 2.64 -11.97 -0.43
C SER A 91 3.29 -11.15 -1.55
N PHE A 92 3.86 -9.99 -1.22
CA PHE A 92 4.48 -9.12 -2.21
C PHE A 92 5.71 -9.75 -2.86
N GLN A 93 6.72 -10.16 -2.11
CA GLN A 93 8.00 -10.58 -2.70
C GLN A 93 8.02 -12.05 -3.11
N LYS A 94 7.52 -12.95 -2.25
CA LYS A 94 7.71 -14.39 -2.45
C LYS A 94 6.65 -15.03 -3.34
N LYS A 95 5.40 -14.54 -3.28
CA LYS A 95 4.29 -15.10 -4.06
C LYS A 95 4.10 -14.42 -5.41
N PHE A 96 4.00 -13.09 -5.40
CA PHE A 96 3.58 -12.34 -6.59
C PHE A 96 4.69 -11.50 -7.22
N ASN A 97 5.85 -11.38 -6.56
CA ASN A 97 6.98 -10.57 -7.01
C ASN A 97 6.59 -9.11 -7.33
N VAL A 98 5.72 -8.54 -6.49
CA VAL A 98 5.24 -7.17 -6.59
C VAL A 98 6.12 -6.25 -5.74
N PRO A 99 6.76 -5.22 -6.33
CA PRO A 99 7.54 -4.25 -5.58
C PRO A 99 6.64 -3.39 -4.68
N PHE A 100 7.16 -2.99 -3.52
CA PHE A 100 6.42 -2.12 -2.61
C PHE A 100 7.34 -1.17 -1.83
N PHE A 101 6.75 -0.08 -1.34
CA PHE A 101 7.37 0.81 -0.35
C PHE A 101 6.63 0.80 0.97
N VAL A 102 7.37 1.09 2.04
CA VAL A 102 6.81 1.32 3.37
C VAL A 102 6.64 2.81 3.61
N PHE A 103 5.57 3.23 4.27
CA PHE A 103 5.38 4.62 4.70
C PHE A 103 5.16 4.76 6.21
N GLY A 104 5.19 5.99 6.70
CA GLY A 104 4.98 6.29 8.12
C GLY A 104 6.26 6.17 8.96
N THR A 105 6.19 6.71 10.17
CA THR A 105 7.34 6.83 11.09
C THR A 105 7.74 5.48 11.68
N SER A 106 6.77 4.62 11.99
CA SER A 106 7.01 3.26 12.53
C SER A 106 7.85 2.38 11.59
N GLY A 107 7.81 2.66 10.28
CA GLY A 107 8.61 1.96 9.28
C GLY A 107 10.03 2.50 9.09
N ALA A 108 10.41 3.61 9.75
CA ALA A 108 11.68 4.31 9.50
C ALA A 108 12.91 3.44 9.71
N ALA A 109 13.07 2.86 10.90
CA ALA A 109 14.19 1.98 11.20
C ALA A 109 14.02 0.57 10.59
N PRO A 110 12.85 -0.10 10.69
CA PRO A 110 12.68 -1.45 10.15
C PRO A 110 12.91 -1.56 8.64
N ALA A 111 12.50 -0.56 7.85
CA ALA A 111 12.70 -0.55 6.40
C ALA A 111 14.19 -0.63 6.02
N VAL A 112 15.06 0.07 6.76
CA VAL A 112 16.52 0.01 6.56
C VAL A 112 17.06 -1.38 6.84
N PHE A 113 16.69 -1.98 7.99
CA PHE A 113 17.14 -3.33 8.34
C PHE A 113 16.64 -4.42 7.39
N ARG A 114 15.51 -4.19 6.73
CA ARG A 114 14.91 -5.13 5.77
C ARG A 114 15.27 -4.84 4.31
N GLY A 115 16.01 -3.76 4.04
CA GLY A 115 16.36 -3.36 2.68
C GLY A 115 15.16 -3.01 1.80
N VAL A 116 14.04 -2.58 2.39
CA VAL A 116 12.82 -2.18 1.67
C VAL A 116 12.78 -0.67 1.52
N GLY A 117 12.36 -0.18 0.36
CA GLY A 117 12.24 1.25 0.11
C GLY A 117 11.21 1.90 1.03
N ARG A 118 11.52 3.10 1.53
CA ARG A 118 10.63 3.87 2.40
C ARG A 118 10.22 5.17 1.72
N TRP A 119 8.93 5.49 1.76
CA TRP A 119 8.40 6.80 1.39
C TRP A 119 8.11 7.63 2.63
N CYS A 120 8.82 8.76 2.78
CA CYS A 120 8.53 9.77 3.79
C CYS A 120 8.79 11.15 3.19
N PRO A 121 7.76 11.99 2.97
CA PRO A 121 7.93 13.29 2.31
C PRO A 121 8.79 14.27 3.11
N GLU A 122 8.87 14.10 4.43
CA GLU A 122 9.62 14.96 5.36
C GLU A 122 10.97 14.38 5.80
N SER A 123 11.36 13.21 5.28
CA SER A 123 12.67 12.64 5.57
C SER A 123 13.70 13.26 4.65
N LYS A 124 14.60 14.06 5.22
CA LYS A 124 15.83 14.49 4.56
C LYS A 124 16.70 13.29 4.18
#